data_AF-A0A371CI05-F1
#
_entry.id   AF-A0A371CI05-F1
#
_cell.length_a   1.000
_cell.length_b   1.000
_cell.length_c   1.000
_cell.angle_alpha   90.00
_cell.angle_beta   90.00
_cell.angle_gamma   90.00
#
_symmetry.space_group_name_H-M   'P 1'
#
loop_
_entity.id
_entity.type
_entity.pdbx_description
1 polymer ?
#
loop_
_entity_poly.entity_id
_entity_poly.type
_entity_poly.pdbx_seq_one_letter_code
_entity_poly.pdbx_strand_id
1 'polypeptide(L)'
;PAWVKDGYARLSECDYGPDFSRAIGWWTTLERAYQWKSGPSGLGTQGRPPAVRDWLQRGRKYHERPTIGDEEQYASSWWAWWTALQPDWRELDARGRPSQAMDAQDNWDKLSRPGQNGLLMVLLALLWWREAATPATEADWAEAAQDVAWVISHMARLERCVYLSICIL
;
A
#
# COMPACT_ATOMS: atom_id res chain seq x y z
N PRO A 1 -7.95 0.18 16.76
CA PRO A 1 -6.69 0.58 17.42
C PRO A 1 -6.31 2.03 17.06
N ALA A 2 -5.48 2.71 17.86
CA ALA A 2 -5.08 4.11 17.60
C ALA A 2 -4.45 4.28 16.20
N TRP A 3 -3.48 3.42 15.86
CA TRP A 3 -2.80 3.43 14.56
C TRP A 3 -3.75 3.33 13.34
N VAL A 4 -4.89 2.65 13.48
CA VAL A 4 -5.91 2.59 12.41
C VAL A 4 -6.65 3.92 12.29
N LYS A 5 -7.03 4.53 13.42
CA LYS A 5 -7.75 5.80 13.43
C LYS A 5 -6.86 6.92 12.90
N ASP A 6 -5.64 6.99 13.41
CA ASP A 6 -4.67 8.03 13.03
C ASP A 6 -4.21 7.85 11.59
N GLY A 7 -3.94 6.60 11.18
CA GLY A 7 -3.59 6.27 9.81
C GLY A 7 -4.73 6.58 8.83
N TYR A 8 -5.96 6.17 9.14
CA TYR A 8 -7.12 6.47 8.29
C TYR A 8 -7.36 7.98 8.18
N ALA A 9 -7.38 8.70 9.31
CA ALA A 9 -7.57 10.15 9.33
C ALA A 9 -6.53 10.87 8.47
N ARG A 10 -5.27 10.42 8.51
CA ARG A 10 -4.21 10.99 7.68
C ARG A 10 -4.40 10.66 6.20
N LEU A 11 -4.72 9.42 5.87
CA LEU A 11 -4.90 8.99 4.48
C LEU A 11 -6.11 9.65 3.81
N SER A 12 -7.16 9.95 4.58
CA SER A 12 -8.42 10.52 4.11
C SER A 12 -8.55 12.02 4.43
N GLU A 13 -7.45 12.72 4.70
CA GLU A 13 -7.48 14.14 5.06
C GLU A 13 -7.98 15.01 3.90
N CYS A 14 -7.58 14.66 2.68
CA CYS A 14 -8.04 15.27 1.43
C CYS A 14 -8.52 14.18 0.46
N ASP A 15 -9.27 14.58 -0.57
CA ASP A 15 -9.55 13.72 -1.71
C ASP A 15 -8.35 13.77 -2.68
N TYR A 16 -7.57 12.70 -2.69
CA TYR A 16 -6.41 12.55 -3.58
C TYR A 16 -6.76 11.85 -4.89
N GLY A 17 -8.03 11.49 -5.10
CA GLY A 17 -8.51 10.82 -6.29
C GLY A 17 -9.16 9.46 -6.00
N PRO A 18 -9.93 8.94 -6.97
CA PRO A 18 -10.81 7.79 -6.76
C PRO A 18 -10.07 6.50 -6.45
N ASP A 19 -8.91 6.27 -7.08
CA ASP A 19 -8.13 5.05 -6.87
C ASP A 19 -7.50 5.00 -5.49
N PHE A 20 -6.95 6.12 -5.02
CA PHE A 20 -6.39 6.20 -3.68
C PHE A 20 -7.49 6.05 -2.61
N SER A 21 -8.62 6.72 -2.78
CA SER A 21 -9.81 6.56 -1.92
C SER A 21 -10.32 5.11 -1.89
N ARG A 22 -10.33 4.45 -3.05
CA ARG A 22 -10.67 3.02 -3.17
C ARG A 22 -9.66 2.13 -2.45
N ALA A 23 -8.36 2.41 -2.55
CA ALA A 23 -7.32 1.69 -1.83
C ALA A 23 -7.49 1.79 -0.31
N ILE A 24 -7.78 2.98 0.22
CA ILE A 24 -8.06 3.20 1.65
C ILE A 24 -9.28 2.39 2.08
N GLY A 25 -10.37 2.45 1.30
CA GLY A 25 -11.59 1.69 1.58
C GLY A 25 -11.36 0.18 1.66
N TRP A 26 -10.62 -0.40 0.70
CA TRP A 26 -10.28 -1.82 0.73
C TRP A 26 -9.30 -2.18 1.85
N TRP A 27 -8.35 -1.30 2.16
CA TRP A 27 -7.42 -1.51 3.27
C TRP A 27 -8.15 -1.60 4.60
N THR A 28 -9.11 -0.70 4.88
CA THR A 28 -9.91 -0.79 6.11
C THR A 28 -10.74 -2.06 6.18
N THR A 29 -11.23 -2.57 5.04
CA THR A 29 -11.91 -3.86 4.96
C THR A 29 -10.97 -5.01 5.29
N LEU A 30 -9.76 -4.99 4.72
CA LEU A 30 -8.76 -6.03 4.91
C LEU A 30 -8.28 -6.09 6.37
N GLU A 31 -7.94 -4.94 6.96
CA GLU A 31 -7.53 -4.87 8.37
C GLU A 31 -8.65 -5.29 9.33
N ARG A 32 -9.92 -5.06 8.95
CA ARG A 32 -11.07 -5.58 9.70
C ARG A 32 -11.12 -7.11 9.66
N ALA A 33 -10.86 -7.73 8.51
CA ALA A 33 -10.80 -9.18 8.37
C ALA A 33 -9.65 -9.78 9.21
N TYR A 34 -8.53 -9.05 9.33
CA TYR A 34 -7.44 -9.36 10.25
C TYR A 34 -7.72 -9.01 11.71
N GLN A 35 -8.95 -8.60 12.05
CA GLN A 35 -9.36 -8.23 13.40
C GLN A 35 -8.49 -7.12 14.02
N TRP A 36 -7.92 -6.25 13.18
CA TRP A 36 -7.02 -5.17 13.58
C TRP A 36 -5.75 -5.63 14.31
N LYS A 37 -5.37 -6.90 14.16
CA LYS A 37 -4.15 -7.46 14.74
C LYS A 37 -2.93 -6.88 14.04
N SER A 38 -1.79 -6.88 14.73
CA SER A 38 -0.49 -6.56 14.13
C SER A 38 0.37 -7.80 14.12
N GLY A 39 0.97 -8.10 12.97
CA GLY A 39 1.90 -9.21 12.82
C GLY A 39 3.26 -8.91 13.47
N PRO A 40 4.06 -9.95 13.76
CA PRO A 40 5.42 -9.79 14.29
C PRO A 40 6.40 -9.23 13.24
N SER A 41 6.07 -9.37 11.94
CA SER A 41 6.87 -8.90 10.82
C SER A 41 6.13 -7.85 10.00
N GLY A 42 6.90 -6.92 9.43
CA GLY A 42 6.41 -5.95 8.45
C GLY A 42 6.66 -6.39 7.02
N LEU A 43 6.36 -5.48 6.09
CA LEU A 43 6.72 -5.64 4.67
C LEU A 43 8.24 -5.66 4.46
N GLY A 44 8.67 -6.29 3.37
CA GLY A 44 10.07 -6.29 2.94
C GLY A 44 10.61 -4.87 2.72
N THR A 45 11.90 -4.66 2.92
CA THR A 45 12.52 -3.32 2.87
C THR A 45 13.40 -3.09 1.64
N GLN A 46 13.52 -4.07 0.75
CA GLN A 46 14.29 -3.94 -0.48
C GLN A 46 13.70 -2.83 -1.37
N GLY A 47 14.53 -1.88 -1.79
CA GLY A 47 14.09 -0.74 -2.61
C GLY A 47 13.26 0.32 -1.87
N ARG A 48 12.94 0.13 -0.58
CA ARG A 48 12.06 1.03 0.19
C ARG A 48 12.59 2.48 0.17
N PRO A 49 11.74 3.49 -0.17
CA PRO A 49 12.15 4.89 -0.15
C PRO A 49 12.74 5.29 1.21
N PRO A 50 13.89 6.00 1.25
CA PRO A 50 14.53 6.41 2.51
C PRO A 50 13.59 7.20 3.44
N ALA A 51 12.70 8.01 2.87
CA ALA A 51 11.67 8.75 3.58
C ALA A 51 10.80 7.87 4.53
N VAL A 52 10.50 6.63 4.12
CA VAL A 52 9.74 5.68 4.94
C VAL A 52 10.54 5.25 6.17
N ARG A 53 11.83 4.95 5.98
CA ARG A 53 12.73 4.61 7.08
C ARG A 53 12.86 5.78 8.06
N ASP A 54 13.05 6.98 7.53
CA ASP A 54 13.29 8.17 8.34
C ASP A 54 12.03 8.53 9.15
N TRP A 55 10.84 8.41 8.56
CA TRP A 55 9.56 8.58 9.27
C TRP A 55 9.34 7.53 10.38
N LEU A 56 9.68 6.26 10.12
CA LEU A 56 9.64 5.19 11.13
C LEU A 56 10.55 5.51 12.32
N GLN A 57 11.77 6.01 12.07
CA GLN A 57 12.73 6.40 13.09
C GLN A 57 12.28 7.61 13.91
N ARG A 58 11.46 8.49 13.34
CA ARG A 58 10.87 9.66 14.03
C ARG A 58 9.59 9.33 14.82
N GLY A 59 9.28 8.06 15.02
CA GLY A 59 8.20 7.63 15.89
C GLY A 59 6.81 7.61 15.24
N ARG A 60 6.72 7.53 13.91
CA ARG A 60 5.45 7.36 13.17
C ARG A 60 4.44 8.50 13.38
N LYS A 61 4.91 9.74 13.43
CA LYS A 61 4.03 10.89 13.58
C LYS A 61 3.24 11.12 12.29
N TYR A 62 1.96 10.73 12.28
CA TYR A 62 1.12 10.78 11.07
C TYR A 62 0.93 12.19 10.49
N HIS A 63 0.99 13.23 11.33
CA HIS A 63 0.90 14.63 10.92
C HIS A 63 2.22 15.21 10.39
N GLU A 64 3.34 14.50 10.53
CA GLU A 64 4.64 14.92 9.99
C GLU A 64 4.96 14.09 8.74
N ARG A 65 5.00 14.75 7.57
CA ARG A 65 5.49 14.10 6.35
C ARG A 65 7.03 14.18 6.27
N PRO A 66 7.71 13.15 5.74
CA PRO A 66 9.13 13.26 5.41
C PRO A 66 9.35 14.26 4.27
N THR A 67 10.54 14.87 4.22
CA THR A 67 10.93 15.74 3.10
C THR A 67 11.24 14.89 1.87
N ILE A 68 10.57 15.18 0.76
CA ILE A 68 10.87 14.63 -0.56
C ILE A 68 11.52 15.75 -1.37
N GLY A 69 12.82 15.64 -1.62
CA GLY A 69 13.58 16.65 -2.36
C GLY A 69 13.51 16.47 -3.88
N ASP A 70 13.46 15.22 -4.33
CA ASP A 70 13.40 14.82 -5.74
C ASP A 70 12.24 13.83 -5.91
N GLU A 71 11.17 14.27 -6.57
CA GLU A 71 9.98 13.46 -6.78
C GLU A 71 10.20 12.31 -7.76
N GLU A 72 11.08 12.45 -8.76
CA GLU A 72 11.34 11.43 -9.77
C GLU A 72 12.16 10.29 -9.16
N GLN A 73 13.18 10.64 -8.36
CA GLN A 73 13.93 9.66 -7.58
C GLN A 73 13.02 8.95 -6.57
N TYR A 74 12.12 9.69 -5.91
CA TYR A 74 11.16 9.11 -5.00
C TYR A 74 10.24 8.11 -5.74
N ALA A 75 9.64 8.52 -6.85
CA ALA A 75 8.78 7.70 -7.70
C ALA A 75 9.49 6.40 -8.12
N SER A 76 10.74 6.51 -8.59
CA SER A 76 11.57 5.37 -8.96
C SER A 76 11.78 4.40 -7.79
N SER A 77 12.16 4.92 -6.61
CA SER A 77 12.34 4.09 -5.41
C SER A 77 11.03 3.48 -4.91
N TRP A 78 9.91 4.20 -5.05
CA TRP A 78 8.59 3.71 -4.65
C TRP A 78 8.17 2.53 -5.54
N TRP A 79 8.33 2.64 -6.86
CA TRP A 79 8.07 1.55 -7.79
C TRP A 79 8.98 0.36 -7.55
N ALA A 80 10.28 0.58 -7.35
CA ALA A 80 11.23 -0.49 -7.04
C ALA A 80 10.83 -1.27 -5.77
N TRP A 81 10.40 -0.55 -4.73
CA TRP A 81 9.88 -1.17 -3.51
C TRP A 81 8.58 -1.93 -3.76
N TRP A 82 7.61 -1.31 -4.43
CA TRP A 82 6.31 -1.93 -4.70
C TRP A 82 6.46 -3.22 -5.52
N THR A 83 7.32 -3.20 -6.54
CA THR A 83 7.67 -4.38 -7.34
C THR A 83 8.33 -5.47 -6.49
N ALA A 84 9.29 -5.12 -5.62
CA ALA A 84 9.96 -6.10 -4.75
C ALA A 84 9.03 -6.76 -3.72
N LEU A 85 7.92 -6.11 -3.38
CA LEU A 85 6.89 -6.66 -2.50
C LEU A 85 5.93 -7.63 -3.21
N GLN A 86 5.89 -7.60 -4.55
CA GLN A 86 4.97 -8.44 -5.30
C GLN A 86 5.37 -9.93 -5.22
N PRO A 87 4.38 -10.83 -5.30
CA PRO A 87 4.66 -12.25 -5.47
C PRO A 87 5.27 -12.53 -6.85
N ASP A 88 6.06 -13.60 -6.95
CA ASP A 88 6.87 -13.89 -8.14
C ASP A 88 6.03 -14.28 -9.36
N TRP A 89 4.76 -14.66 -9.14
CA TRP A 89 3.82 -14.97 -10.22
C TRP A 89 3.30 -13.72 -10.93
N ARG A 90 3.49 -12.52 -10.36
CA ARG A 90 2.96 -11.29 -10.94
C ARG A 90 3.87 -10.82 -12.07
N GLU A 91 3.35 -10.85 -13.30
CA GLU A 91 4.07 -10.37 -14.48
C GLU A 91 4.43 -8.89 -14.35
N LEU A 92 5.54 -8.50 -14.99
CA LEU A 92 6.01 -7.12 -15.04
C LEU A 92 5.87 -6.58 -16.47
N ASP A 93 5.46 -5.31 -16.60
CA ASP A 93 5.43 -4.60 -17.87
C ASP A 93 6.85 -4.23 -18.35
N ALA A 94 6.95 -3.59 -19.51
CA ALA A 94 8.23 -3.16 -20.08
C ALA A 94 9.02 -2.16 -19.20
N ARG A 95 8.36 -1.52 -18.23
CA ARG A 95 8.98 -0.59 -17.25
C ARG A 95 9.37 -1.31 -15.95
N GLY A 96 9.17 -2.63 -15.86
CA GLY A 96 9.40 -3.41 -14.63
C GLY A 96 8.33 -3.17 -13.57
N ARG A 97 7.15 -2.67 -13.96
CA ARG A 97 6.03 -2.43 -13.05
C ARG A 97 5.06 -3.59 -13.08
N PRO A 98 4.44 -3.94 -11.95
CA PRO A 98 3.53 -5.08 -11.92
C PRO A 98 2.32 -4.87 -12.83
N SER A 99 2.03 -5.84 -13.70
CA SER A 99 0.83 -5.82 -14.53
C SER A 99 -0.41 -6.30 -13.74
N GLN A 100 -1.59 -5.92 -14.19
CA GLN A 100 -2.85 -6.50 -13.69
C GLN A 100 -3.13 -7.75 -14.54
N ALA A 101 -2.63 -8.91 -14.10
CA ALA A 101 -2.92 -10.18 -14.77
C ALA A 101 -4.38 -10.61 -14.55
N MET A 102 -4.99 -11.23 -15.57
CA MET A 102 -6.32 -11.83 -15.46
C MET A 102 -6.33 -13.07 -14.55
N ASP A 103 -5.20 -13.78 -14.49
CA ASP A 103 -5.02 -15.01 -13.71
C ASP A 103 -4.30 -14.73 -12.38
N ALA A 104 -4.82 -13.75 -11.63
CA ALA A 104 -4.27 -13.45 -10.30
C ALA A 104 -4.36 -14.70 -9.42
N GLN A 105 -3.22 -15.16 -8.89
CA GLN A 105 -3.22 -16.24 -7.91
C GLN A 105 -3.60 -15.69 -6.53
N ASP A 106 -4.15 -16.56 -5.68
CA ASP A 106 -4.62 -16.16 -4.36
C ASP A 106 -3.50 -16.03 -3.31
N ASN A 107 -2.26 -16.36 -3.68
CA ASN A 107 -1.13 -16.28 -2.75
C ASN A 107 -0.51 -14.87 -2.71
N TRP A 108 -0.90 -14.11 -1.67
CA TRP A 108 -0.39 -12.79 -1.33
C TRP A 108 0.53 -12.78 -0.10
N ASP A 109 1.16 -13.91 0.26
CA ASP A 109 1.91 -14.09 1.51
C ASP A 109 2.94 -13.00 1.82
N LYS A 110 3.59 -12.42 0.80
CA LYS A 110 4.55 -11.32 0.96
C LYS A 110 3.90 -10.02 1.44
N LEU A 111 2.66 -9.78 1.04
CA LEU A 111 1.86 -8.59 1.36
C LEU A 111 0.89 -8.83 2.54
N SER A 112 0.57 -10.08 2.86
CA SER A 112 -0.25 -10.49 4.01
C SER A 112 0.48 -10.25 5.34
N ARG A 113 0.64 -8.97 5.67
CA ARG A 113 1.28 -8.46 6.88
C ARG A 113 0.28 -7.51 7.56
N PRO A 114 -0.55 -7.99 8.49
CA PRO A 114 -1.55 -7.15 9.14
C PRO A 114 -0.91 -6.11 10.06
N GLY A 115 -1.55 -4.96 10.20
CA GLY A 115 -1.16 -3.96 11.19
C GLY A 115 -0.31 -2.80 10.67
N GLN A 116 0.24 -2.03 11.61
CA GLN A 116 0.91 -0.75 11.36
C GLN A 116 2.16 -0.82 10.46
N ASN A 117 2.78 -1.98 10.32
CA ASN A 117 3.96 -2.18 9.45
C ASN A 117 3.60 -2.88 8.12
N GLY A 118 2.31 -3.05 7.86
CA GLY A 118 1.74 -3.66 6.67
C GLY A 118 1.48 -2.67 5.54
N LEU A 119 0.37 -2.88 4.82
CA LEU A 119 -0.07 -2.05 3.69
C LEU A 119 -0.32 -0.58 4.05
N LEU A 120 -0.53 -0.25 5.34
CA LEU A 120 -0.54 1.13 5.80
C LEU A 120 0.75 1.88 5.40
N MET A 121 1.90 1.22 5.45
CA MET A 121 3.18 1.83 5.07
C MET A 121 3.24 2.17 3.58
N VAL A 122 2.65 1.34 2.73
CA VAL A 122 2.57 1.57 1.28
C VAL A 122 1.66 2.76 0.99
N LEU A 123 0.49 2.81 1.63
CA LEU A 123 -0.47 3.89 1.48
C LEU A 123 0.08 5.24 1.95
N LEU A 124 0.80 5.27 3.07
CA LEU A 124 1.46 6.49 3.54
C LEU A 124 2.59 6.93 2.60
N ALA A 125 3.41 6.00 2.13
CA ALA A 125 4.47 6.31 1.17
C ALA A 125 3.91 6.86 -0.14
N LEU A 126 2.78 6.33 -0.59
CA LEU A 126 2.08 6.78 -1.79
C LEU A 126 1.39 8.15 -1.58
N LEU A 127 0.86 8.40 -0.38
CA LEU A 127 0.34 9.71 0.02
C LEU A 127 1.43 10.79 -0.04
N TRP A 128 2.60 10.52 0.56
CA TRP A 128 3.70 11.49 0.56
C TRP A 128 4.16 11.79 -0.86
N TRP A 129 4.20 10.78 -1.73
CA TRP A 129 4.45 11.00 -3.15
C TRP A 129 3.39 11.92 -3.76
N ARG A 130 2.09 11.66 -3.54
CA ARG A 130 1.02 12.52 -4.08
C ARG A 130 1.21 13.98 -3.69
N GLU A 131 1.55 14.23 -2.43
CA GLU A 131 1.72 15.58 -1.89
C GLU A 131 3.01 16.28 -2.35
N ALA A 132 3.96 15.54 -2.93
CA ALA A 132 5.16 16.07 -3.55
C ALA A 132 5.05 16.12 -5.07
N ALA A 133 4.11 15.38 -5.66
CA ALA A 133 3.99 15.19 -7.09
C ALA A 133 3.65 16.50 -7.81
N THR A 134 4.40 16.78 -8.86
CA THR A 134 4.08 17.77 -9.89
C THR A 134 3.57 17.04 -11.15
N PRO A 135 3.23 17.75 -12.24
CA PRO A 135 2.87 17.10 -13.50
C PRO A 135 3.92 16.11 -14.04
N ALA A 136 5.18 16.19 -13.58
CA ALA A 136 6.25 15.26 -13.97
C ALA A 136 5.98 13.82 -13.51
N THR A 137 5.44 13.63 -12.28
CA THR A 137 5.23 12.29 -11.71
C THR A 137 3.77 11.96 -11.41
N GLU A 138 2.84 12.88 -11.65
CA GLU A 138 1.41 12.69 -11.36
C GLU A 138 0.78 11.49 -12.08
N ALA A 139 1.12 11.27 -13.35
CA ALA A 139 0.62 10.11 -14.10
C ALA A 139 1.16 8.78 -13.54
N ASP A 140 2.45 8.75 -13.20
CA ASP A 140 3.10 7.60 -12.57
C ASP A 140 2.51 7.29 -11.19
N TRP A 141 2.18 8.33 -10.42
CA TRP A 141 1.49 8.18 -9.15
C TRP A 141 0.08 7.60 -9.33
N ALA A 142 -0.65 8.04 -10.35
CA ALA A 142 -2.00 7.54 -10.63
C ALA A 142 -1.99 6.04 -10.98
N GLU A 143 -1.03 5.60 -11.80
CA GLU A 143 -0.80 4.17 -12.08
C GLU A 143 -0.51 3.38 -10.80
N ALA A 144 0.34 3.91 -9.92
CA ALA A 144 0.67 3.29 -8.63
C ALA A 144 -0.57 3.17 -7.72
N ALA A 145 -1.39 4.22 -7.63
CA ALA A 145 -2.63 4.21 -6.85
C ALA A 145 -3.64 3.20 -7.38
N GLN A 146 -3.76 3.09 -8.71
CA GLN A 146 -4.63 2.12 -9.35
C GLN A 146 -4.20 0.68 -9.05
N ASP A 147 -2.89 0.39 -9.16
CA ASP A 147 -2.31 -0.92 -8.86
C ASP A 147 -2.53 -1.30 -7.39
N VAL A 148 -2.17 -0.42 -6.46
CA VAL A 148 -2.37 -0.64 -5.01
C VAL A 148 -3.84 -0.89 -4.70
N ALA A 149 -4.75 -0.10 -5.28
CA ALA A 149 -6.19 -0.32 -5.11
C ALA A 149 -6.63 -1.70 -5.59
N TRP A 150 -6.12 -2.14 -6.75
CA TRP A 150 -6.41 -3.45 -7.31
C TRP A 150 -5.91 -4.59 -6.41
N VAL A 151 -4.65 -4.53 -5.97
CA VAL A 151 -4.04 -5.55 -5.09
C VAL A 151 -4.79 -5.67 -3.77
N ILE A 152 -5.02 -4.56 -3.08
CA ILE A 152 -5.71 -4.58 -1.78
C ILE A 152 -7.15 -5.07 -1.94
N SER A 153 -7.82 -4.74 -3.06
CA SER A 153 -9.16 -5.26 -3.34
C SER A 153 -9.19 -6.78 -3.54
N HIS A 154 -8.19 -7.35 -4.21
CA HIS A 154 -8.05 -8.80 -4.37
C HIS A 154 -7.87 -9.48 -3.00
N MET A 155 -6.88 -9.01 -2.23
CA MET A 155 -6.61 -9.54 -0.88
C MET A 155 -7.88 -9.48 0.01
N ALA A 156 -8.57 -8.34 0.02
CA ALA A 156 -9.77 -8.15 0.83
C ALA A 156 -10.94 -9.07 0.43
N ARG A 157 -11.07 -9.37 -0.87
CA ARG A 157 -12.11 -10.29 -1.38
C ARG A 157 -11.81 -11.73 -1.01
N LEU A 158 -10.54 -12.14 -1.07
CA LEU A 158 -10.11 -13.49 -0.70
C LEU A 158 -10.40 -13.78 0.76
N GLU A 159 -10.02 -12.88 1.67
CA GLU A 159 -10.32 -13.03 3.10
C GLU A 159 -11.84 -13.15 3.34
N ARG A 160 -12.66 -12.32 2.69
CA ARG A 160 -14.13 -12.43 2.82
C ARG A 160 -14.68 -13.77 2.33
N CYS A 161 -14.12 -14.33 1.25
CA CYS A 161 -14.56 -15.61 0.70
C CYS A 161 -14.26 -16.77 1.66
N VAL A 162 -13.06 -16.76 2.27
CA VAL A 162 -12.67 -17.76 3.28
C VAL A 162 -13.59 -17.74 4.50
N TYR A 163 -13.90 -16.54 5.02
CA TYR A 163 -14.82 -16.40 6.16
C TYR A 163 -16.26 -16.86 5.83
N LEU A 164 -16.75 -16.61 4.62
CA LEU A 164 -18.08 -17.08 4.19
C LEU A 164 -18.13 -18.60 4.05
N SER A 165 -17.09 -19.23 3.49
CA SER A 165 -17.02 -20.69 3.36
C SER A 165 -16.93 -21.41 4.70
N ILE A 166 -16.30 -20.79 5.71
CA ILE A 166 -16.20 -21.36 7.07
C ILE A 166 -17.52 -21.21 7.85
N CYS A 167 -18.30 -20.14 7.62
CA CYS A 167 -19.56 -19.91 8.32
C CYS A 167 -20.77 -20.69 7.77
N ILE A 168 -20.62 -21.39 6.63
CA ILE A 168 -21.68 -22.20 6.01
C ILE A 168 -21.51 -23.71 6.36
N LEU A 169 -20.44 -24.06 7.08
CA LEU A 169 -20.19 -25.40 7.65
C LEU A 169 -20.47 -25.39 9.16
#